data_AF-A0A9D8D6G3-F1
#
_entry.id   AF-A0A9D8D6G3-F1
#
_cell.length_a   1.000
_cell.length_b   1.000
_cell.length_c   1.000
_cell.angle_alpha   90.00
_cell.angle_beta   90.00
_cell.angle_gamma   90.00
#
_symmetry.space_group_name_H-M   'P 1'
#
loop_
_entity.id
_entity.type
_entity.pdbx_description
1 polymer ?
#
loop_
_entity_poly.entity_id
_entity_poly.type
_entity_poly.pdbx_seq_one_letter_code
_entity_poly.pdbx_strand_id
1 'polypeptide(L)'
;MRTVRVFVSSPGDAVHERRRVERVVERLSGAFASSVRLVTVRWEVSFYAAHATFQTQIPEATACDVVIAIFRNRLGTALPPDFPRMPDGEPYPSGSAYEVLTAIEARKTGELPDVFVFRNPSPPSVTLDDPAGEAQVRDQWERLKQFFERWFVTADGQFKAAFQSYDDVDRFERQVERLLRQWLEEHVLGAKTLAWPIAAKGSPFRGLEAFGAKHAEVFFGRDRDIERAADTLKDAASAGERLAFLLLIGPSGSGKSSLARAGLLPGLTAAGVVPEVDLWRTAVMRPAEVAGDPFLSLATRLFDAAADLTDGEAGRPPALPELRDGD
;
A
#
# COMPACT_ATOMS: atom_id res chain seq x y z
N MET A 1 -21.76 8.43 -1.29
CA MET A 1 -20.44 7.78 -1.08
C MET A 1 -19.77 8.48 0.09
N ARG A 2 -19.47 7.76 1.19
CA ARG A 2 -18.81 8.34 2.36
C ARG A 2 -17.32 8.44 2.10
N THR A 3 -16.71 9.59 2.39
CA THR A 3 -15.25 9.73 2.37
C THR A 3 -14.71 9.29 3.73
N VAL A 4 -13.74 8.38 3.72
CA VAL A 4 -13.01 7.93 4.92
C VAL A 4 -11.58 8.44 4.81
N ARG A 5 -11.15 9.23 5.80
CA ARG A 5 -9.82 9.83 5.86
C ARG A 5 -8.91 8.99 6.74
N VAL A 6 -7.81 8.51 6.16
CA VAL A 6 -6.79 7.72 6.83
C VAL A 6 -5.54 8.59 7.02
N PHE A 7 -5.29 9.02 8.25
CA PHE A 7 -4.09 9.76 8.59
C PHE A 7 -2.91 8.80 8.80
N VAL A 8 -1.76 9.08 8.18
CA VAL A 8 -0.56 8.25 8.33
C VAL A 8 0.52 9.03 9.09
N SER A 9 0.65 8.74 10.38
CA SER A 9 1.70 9.27 11.24
C SER A 9 2.92 8.36 11.18
N SER A 10 4.08 8.89 10.79
CA SER A 10 5.31 8.10 10.86
C SER A 10 6.56 8.98 10.77
N PRO A 11 7.69 8.58 11.37
CA PRO A 11 8.98 9.22 11.13
C PRO A 11 9.51 8.92 9.71
N GLY A 12 10.53 9.67 9.29
CA GLY A 12 11.04 9.64 7.91
C GLY A 12 11.72 8.33 7.47
N ASP A 13 11.93 7.36 8.35
CA ASP A 13 12.52 6.04 8.06
C ASP A 13 11.47 4.98 7.66
N ALA A 14 10.18 5.31 7.71
CA ALA A 14 9.07 4.40 7.38
C ALA A 14 8.54 4.58 5.93
N VAL A 15 9.38 5.03 4.99
CA VAL A 15 8.95 5.36 3.61
C VAL A 15 8.28 4.18 2.90
N HIS A 16 8.81 2.97 3.08
CA HIS A 16 8.26 1.77 2.45
C HIS A 16 6.88 1.42 3.01
N GLU A 17 6.70 1.48 4.32
CA GLU A 17 5.42 1.25 4.96
C GLU A 17 4.38 2.29 4.58
N ARG A 18 4.76 3.58 4.51
CA ARG A 18 3.86 4.64 4.00
C ARG A 18 3.31 4.29 2.62
N ARG A 19 4.19 3.87 1.70
CA ARG A 19 3.79 3.44 0.34
C ARG A 19 2.86 2.23 0.38
N ARG A 20 3.06 1.28 1.31
CA ARG A 20 2.14 0.14 1.47
C ARG A 20 0.76 0.61 1.94
N VAL A 21 0.68 1.56 2.86
CA VAL A 21 -0.62 2.13 3.28
C VAL A 21 -1.33 2.80 2.11
N GLU A 22 -0.63 3.61 1.32
CA GLU A 22 -1.20 4.27 0.14
C GLU A 22 -1.77 3.26 -0.86
N ARG A 23 -1.02 2.21 -1.21
CA ARG A 23 -1.48 1.13 -2.09
C ARG A 23 -2.71 0.40 -1.55
N VAL A 24 -2.73 0.11 -0.25
CA VAL A 24 -3.89 -0.53 0.39
C VAL A 24 -5.10 0.39 0.33
N VAL A 25 -4.94 1.68 0.66
CA VAL A 25 -6.01 2.68 0.60
C VAL A 25 -6.58 2.79 -0.80
N GLU A 26 -5.74 2.87 -1.84
CA GLU A 26 -6.17 2.92 -3.23
C GLU A 26 -6.93 1.65 -3.63
N ARG A 27 -6.38 0.47 -3.31
CA ARG A 27 -6.98 -0.83 -3.62
C ARG A 27 -8.33 -1.01 -2.94
N LEU A 28 -8.46 -0.62 -1.67
CA LEU A 28 -9.72 -0.67 -0.96
C LEU A 28 -10.70 0.40 -1.47
N SER A 29 -10.23 1.61 -1.77
CA SER A 29 -11.11 2.64 -2.36
C SER A 29 -11.67 2.20 -3.72
N GLY A 30 -10.89 1.47 -4.52
CA GLY A 30 -11.37 0.85 -5.76
C GLY A 30 -12.39 -0.26 -5.48
N ALA A 31 -12.04 -1.20 -4.61
CA ALA A 31 -12.90 -2.34 -4.26
C ALA A 31 -14.27 -1.90 -3.66
N PHE A 32 -14.30 -0.76 -2.98
CA PHE A 32 -15.51 -0.20 -2.35
C PHE A 32 -16.05 1.06 -3.06
N ALA A 33 -15.65 1.33 -4.30
CA ALA A 33 -15.91 2.59 -5.00
C ALA A 33 -17.40 2.99 -5.10
N SER A 34 -18.34 2.03 -4.99
CA SER A 34 -19.78 2.33 -4.98
C SER A 34 -20.28 2.91 -3.64
N SER A 35 -19.53 2.68 -2.56
CA SER A 35 -19.99 2.92 -1.19
C SER A 35 -19.07 3.88 -0.43
N VAL A 36 -17.75 3.71 -0.59
CA VAL A 36 -16.72 4.41 0.18
C VAL A 36 -15.63 4.93 -0.74
N ARG A 37 -15.15 6.14 -0.45
CA ARG A 37 -13.90 6.67 -0.99
C ARG A 37 -12.90 6.81 0.14
N LEU A 38 -11.82 6.05 0.11
CA LEU A 38 -10.74 6.18 1.08
C LEU A 38 -9.72 7.18 0.55
N VAL A 39 -9.20 8.03 1.43
CA VAL A 39 -8.14 8.98 1.10
C VAL A 39 -7.09 8.99 2.20
N THR A 40 -5.82 8.98 1.80
CA THR A 40 -4.70 9.12 2.72
C THR A 40 -4.46 10.61 2.98
N VAL A 41 -4.33 11.00 4.25
CA VAL A 41 -4.00 12.37 4.67
C VAL A 41 -2.56 12.39 5.19
N ARG A 42 -1.75 13.31 4.63
CA ARG A 42 -0.34 13.50 4.98
C ARG A 42 -0.01 14.98 5.03
N TRP A 43 0.59 15.41 6.14
CA TRP A 43 1.00 16.79 6.38
C TRP A 43 2.24 17.21 5.56
N GLU A 44 3.07 16.26 5.12
CA GLU A 44 4.33 16.53 4.38
C GLU A 44 4.16 17.00 2.92
N VAL A 45 2.94 17.00 2.37
CA VAL A 45 2.68 17.28 0.93
C VAL A 45 2.10 18.69 0.68
N SER A 46 1.89 19.46 1.74
CA SER A 46 1.38 20.84 1.67
C SER A 46 2.55 21.82 1.64
N PHE A 47 2.69 22.60 0.55
CA PHE A 47 3.69 23.67 0.47
C PHE A 47 3.40 24.74 1.54
N TYR A 48 4.36 24.99 2.43
CA TYR A 48 4.26 26.08 3.40
C TYR A 48 4.34 27.43 2.72
N ALA A 49 3.44 28.33 3.11
CA ALA A 49 3.68 29.75 2.91
C ALA A 49 4.53 30.26 4.08
N ALA A 50 5.71 30.83 3.79
CA ALA A 50 6.71 31.25 4.79
C ALA A 50 6.25 32.34 5.79
N HIS A 51 4.99 32.79 5.70
CA HIS A 51 4.43 33.86 6.52
C HIS A 51 3.47 33.36 7.62
N ALA A 52 3.22 32.06 7.73
CA ALA A 52 2.36 31.48 8.77
C ALA A 52 3.19 30.75 9.85
N THR A 53 2.86 30.95 11.13
CA THR A 53 3.48 30.22 12.24
C THR A 53 3.01 28.77 12.25
N PHE A 54 3.90 27.83 12.63
CA PHE A 54 3.64 26.38 12.78
C PHE A 54 2.36 26.06 13.61
N GLN A 55 1.89 27.02 14.41
CA GLN A 55 0.80 26.89 15.40
C GLN A 55 -0.63 26.98 14.81
N THR A 56 -0.84 27.50 13.60
CA THR A 56 -2.19 27.72 13.03
C THR A 56 -2.76 26.58 12.17
N GLN A 57 -2.10 25.42 12.07
CA GLN A 57 -2.40 24.41 11.04
C GLN A 57 -2.66 22.97 11.54
N ILE A 58 -2.98 22.72 12.81
CA ILE A 58 -3.23 21.35 13.29
C ILE A 58 -4.52 21.33 14.11
N PRO A 59 -5.55 20.57 13.66
CA PRO A 59 -5.49 19.11 13.59
C PRO A 59 -5.93 18.46 12.28
N GLU A 60 -4.99 17.79 11.59
CA GLU A 60 -5.34 16.82 10.54
C GLU A 60 -5.62 15.42 11.12
N ALA A 61 -4.83 14.95 12.09
CA ALA A 61 -4.97 13.60 12.64
C ALA A 61 -6.27 13.38 13.42
N THR A 62 -6.61 14.29 14.36
CA THR A 62 -7.85 14.16 15.17
C THR A 62 -9.12 14.45 14.36
N ALA A 63 -8.97 15.04 13.16
CA ALA A 63 -10.08 15.23 12.25
C ALA A 63 -10.32 14.01 11.35
N CYS A 64 -9.39 13.05 11.27
CA CYS A 64 -9.53 11.88 10.41
C CYS A 64 -10.44 10.80 11.03
N ASP A 65 -10.84 9.82 10.22
CA ASP A 65 -11.62 8.67 10.68
C ASP A 65 -10.70 7.61 11.29
N VAL A 66 -9.54 7.37 10.67
CA VAL A 66 -8.55 6.37 11.08
C VAL A 66 -7.17 7.01 11.16
N VAL A 67 -6.43 6.72 12.22
CA VAL A 67 -5.02 7.08 12.37
C VAL A 67 -4.17 5.81 12.38
N ILE A 68 -3.25 5.69 11.42
CA ILE A 68 -2.25 4.63 11.36
C ILE A 68 -0.89 5.23 11.71
N ALA A 69 -0.36 4.84 12.86
CA ALA A 69 0.96 5.23 13.32
C ALA A 69 1.98 4.14 13.02
N ILE A 70 3.12 4.49 12.43
CA ILE A 70 4.15 3.54 12.05
C ILE A 70 5.47 3.97 12.67
N PHE A 71 6.07 3.10 13.48
CA PHE A 71 7.36 3.31 14.11
C PHE A 71 8.32 2.18 13.76
N ARG A 72 9.49 2.55 13.23
CA ARG A 72 10.59 1.64 12.92
C ARG A 72 11.76 1.84 13.88
N ASN A 73 12.78 2.58 13.45
CA ASN A 73 14.06 2.67 14.11
C ASN A 73 14.21 3.97 14.88
N ARG A 74 13.31 4.93 14.67
CA ARG A 74 13.37 6.25 15.28
C ARG A 74 12.01 6.73 15.78
N LEU A 75 12.03 7.69 16.70
CA LEU A 75 10.83 8.37 17.19
C LEU A 75 10.49 9.62 16.36
N GLY A 76 11.49 10.26 15.74
CA GLY A 76 11.34 11.48 14.96
C GLY A 76 12.03 12.69 15.60
N THR A 77 11.93 13.83 14.90
CA THR A 77 12.58 15.08 15.31
C THR A 77 11.85 15.71 16.49
N ALA A 78 12.61 16.30 17.41
CA ALA A 78 12.06 17.09 18.50
C ALA A 78 11.31 18.31 17.96
N LEU A 79 10.26 18.72 18.67
CA LEU A 79 9.45 19.87 18.32
C LEU A 79 10.06 21.16 18.89
N PRO A 80 9.80 22.34 18.27
CA PRO A 80 10.25 23.62 18.80
C PRO A 80 9.74 23.89 20.23
N PRO A 81 10.45 24.69 21.04
CA PRO A 81 10.06 24.98 22.43
C PRO A 81 8.67 25.62 22.58
N ASP A 82 8.26 26.40 21.59
CA ASP A 82 6.98 27.12 21.56
C ASP A 82 5.83 26.26 21.02
N PHE A 83 6.07 24.97 20.74
CA PHE A 83 5.04 24.06 20.27
C PHE A 83 4.07 23.69 21.42
N PRO A 84 2.78 23.42 21.13
CA PRO A 84 1.84 22.95 22.13
C PRO A 84 2.38 21.79 22.98
N ARG A 85 2.09 21.83 24.28
CA ARG A 85 2.56 20.85 25.25
C ARG A 85 1.49 19.83 25.60
N MET A 86 1.91 18.72 26.18
CA MET A 86 1.01 17.70 26.71
C MET A 86 0.18 18.28 27.87
N PRO A 87 -0.97 17.65 28.23
CA PRO A 87 -1.80 18.11 29.35
C PRO A 87 -1.08 18.20 30.70
N ASP A 88 -0.02 17.41 30.89
CA ASP A 88 0.85 17.44 32.07
C ASP A 88 1.91 18.57 32.04
N GLY A 89 1.95 19.36 30.97
CA GLY A 89 2.88 20.48 30.79
C GLY A 89 4.25 20.09 30.24
N GLU A 90 4.51 18.81 29.97
CA GLU A 90 5.73 18.35 29.33
C GLU A 90 5.68 18.54 27.79
N PRO A 91 6.82 18.78 27.12
CA PRO A 91 6.85 18.84 25.66
C PRO A 91 6.63 17.45 25.05
N TYR A 92 5.96 17.40 23.90
CA TYR A 92 5.88 16.15 23.13
C TYR A 92 7.27 15.73 22.63
N PRO A 93 7.60 14.43 22.68
CA PRO A 93 8.97 13.97 22.42
C PRO A 93 9.34 13.96 20.92
N SER A 94 8.34 14.01 20.02
CA SER A 94 8.51 14.21 18.58
C SER A 94 7.19 14.62 17.91
N GLY A 95 7.25 15.03 16.64
CA GLY A 95 6.06 15.28 15.82
C GLY A 95 5.14 14.05 15.68
N SER A 96 5.69 12.89 15.32
CA SER A 96 4.89 11.65 15.22
C SER A 96 4.32 11.22 16.58
N ALA A 97 5.04 11.46 17.69
CA ALA A 97 4.50 11.21 19.02
C ALA A 97 3.33 12.16 19.32
N TYR A 98 3.44 13.43 18.96
CA TYR A 98 2.36 14.41 19.10
C TYR A 98 1.11 13.99 18.32
N GLU A 99 1.24 13.63 17.05
CA GLU A 99 0.12 13.18 16.20
C GLU A 99 -0.63 11.99 16.82
N VAL A 100 0.11 10.99 17.31
CA VAL A 100 -0.47 9.77 17.86
C VAL A 100 -1.10 9.99 19.23
N LEU A 101 -0.39 10.66 20.13
CA LEU A 101 -0.86 10.88 21.50
C LEU A 101 -2.10 11.79 21.52
N THR A 102 -2.15 12.81 20.66
CA THR A 102 -3.35 13.66 20.54
C THR A 102 -4.54 12.91 19.93
N ALA A 103 -4.31 12.06 18.93
CA ALA A 103 -5.37 11.20 18.39
C ALA A 103 -5.91 10.21 19.42
N ILE A 104 -5.04 9.59 20.23
CA ILE A 104 -5.45 8.70 21.32
C ILE A 104 -6.30 9.46 22.34
N GLU A 105 -5.89 10.67 22.72
CA GLU A 105 -6.63 11.48 23.69
C GLU A 105 -7.99 11.92 23.14
N ALA A 106 -8.05 12.33 21.86
CA ALA A 106 -9.30 12.64 21.18
C ALA A 106 -10.25 11.43 21.21
N ARG A 107 -9.75 10.22 20.92
CA ARG A 107 -10.57 9.01 20.92
C ARG A 107 -11.06 8.57 22.30
N LYS A 108 -10.38 8.93 23.39
CA LYS A 108 -10.89 8.63 24.74
C LYS A 108 -12.17 9.40 25.07
N THR A 109 -12.35 10.57 24.45
CA THR A 109 -13.45 11.49 24.75
C THR A 109 -14.49 11.59 23.62
N GLY A 110 -14.13 11.17 22.41
CA GLY A 110 -15.00 11.19 21.23
C GLY A 110 -15.15 9.84 20.54
N GLU A 111 -15.94 9.81 19.47
CA GLU A 111 -16.20 8.60 18.68
C GLU A 111 -15.10 8.30 17.65
N LEU A 112 -14.28 9.26 17.24
CA LEU A 112 -13.22 9.11 16.23
C LEU A 112 -12.04 10.05 16.58
N PRO A 113 -10.83 9.80 16.05
CA PRO A 113 -10.42 8.70 15.16
C PRO A 113 -10.21 7.36 15.89
N ASP A 114 -10.35 6.23 15.19
CA ASP A 114 -9.73 4.98 15.66
C ASP A 114 -8.22 5.03 15.43
N VAL A 115 -7.44 4.70 16.45
CA VAL A 115 -5.98 4.82 16.42
C VAL A 115 -5.32 3.47 16.48
N PHE A 116 -4.48 3.18 15.49
CA PHE A 116 -3.74 1.94 15.36
C PHE A 116 -2.24 2.22 15.28
N VAL A 117 -1.46 1.51 16.08
CA VAL A 117 -0.03 1.73 16.20
C VAL A 117 0.73 0.48 15.78
N PHE A 118 1.62 0.63 14.81
CA PHE A 118 2.47 -0.41 14.27
C PHE A 118 3.93 -0.17 14.66
N ARG A 119 4.60 -1.22 15.14
CA ARG A 119 6.00 -1.17 15.57
C ARG A 119 6.82 -2.26 14.87
N ASN A 120 7.90 -1.88 14.22
CA ASN A 120 8.94 -2.83 13.83
C ASN A 120 9.93 -3.01 15.01
N PRO A 121 10.11 -4.23 15.55
CA PRO A 121 11.04 -4.46 16.66
C PRO A 121 12.49 -4.70 16.21
N SER A 122 12.74 -4.79 14.90
CA SER A 122 14.06 -5.10 14.36
C SER A 122 15.05 -3.98 14.67
N PRO A 123 16.28 -4.30 15.10
CA PRO A 123 17.28 -3.30 15.42
C PRO A 123 17.72 -2.52 14.17
N PRO A 124 18.08 -1.24 14.31
CA PRO A 124 18.61 -0.46 13.20
C PRO A 124 19.98 -0.96 12.74
N SER A 125 20.25 -0.80 11.44
CA SER A 125 21.60 -0.90 10.89
C SER A 125 22.35 0.42 11.05
N VAL A 126 23.67 0.34 11.25
CA VAL A 126 24.56 1.50 11.31
C VAL A 126 25.62 1.41 10.22
N THR A 127 26.02 2.56 9.69
CA THR A 127 27.17 2.68 8.79
C THR A 127 28.44 2.70 9.63
N LEU A 128 29.34 1.75 9.40
CA LEU A 128 30.66 1.76 10.02
C LEU A 128 31.46 2.97 9.53
N ASP A 129 32.33 3.51 10.37
CA ASP A 129 33.16 4.70 10.11
C ASP A 129 32.38 6.05 10.06
N ASP A 130 31.16 6.08 10.60
CA ASP A 130 30.39 7.31 10.87
C ASP A 130 29.99 7.40 12.35
N PRO A 131 30.92 7.82 13.25
CA PRO A 131 30.63 7.86 14.69
C PRO A 131 29.47 8.79 15.05
N ALA A 132 29.26 9.86 14.28
CA ALA A 132 28.17 10.81 14.51
C ALA A 132 26.81 10.20 14.12
N GLY A 133 26.73 9.56 12.95
CA GLY A 133 25.55 8.82 12.52
C GLY A 133 25.22 7.64 13.44
N GLU A 134 26.22 6.88 13.88
CA GLU A 134 26.07 5.79 14.86
C GLU A 134 25.45 6.29 16.17
N ALA A 135 25.96 7.40 16.71
CA ALA A 135 25.44 8.00 17.93
C ALA A 135 23.99 8.48 17.75
N GLN A 136 23.67 9.09 16.59
CA GLN A 136 22.32 9.55 16.29
C GLN A 136 21.32 8.40 16.15
N VAL A 137 21.70 7.30 15.47
CA VAL A 137 20.87 6.10 15.33
C VAL A 137 20.59 5.49 16.71
N ARG A 138 21.61 5.42 17.57
CA ARG A 138 21.48 4.92 18.94
C ARG A 138 20.55 5.78 19.79
N ASP A 139 20.69 7.11 19.74
CA ASP A 139 19.81 8.05 20.44
C ASP A 139 18.34 7.88 20.00
N GLN A 140 18.10 7.84 18.69
CA GLN A 140 16.75 7.69 18.16
C GLN A 140 16.11 6.36 18.55
N TRP A 141 16.87 5.28 18.54
CA TRP A 141 16.41 3.96 18.97
C TRP A 141 16.07 3.95 20.46
N GLU A 142 16.91 4.56 21.29
CA GLU A 142 16.67 4.66 22.74
C GLU A 142 15.42 5.48 23.05
N ARG A 143 15.28 6.66 22.43
CA ARG A 143 14.09 7.51 22.55
C ARG A 143 12.82 6.78 22.14
N LEU A 144 12.88 5.98 21.07
CA LEU A 144 11.75 5.19 20.63
C LEU A 144 11.36 4.11 21.65
N LYS A 145 12.33 3.40 22.24
CA LYS A 145 12.07 2.41 23.29
C LYS A 145 11.41 3.07 24.50
N GLN A 146 11.99 4.16 25.00
CA GLN A 146 11.44 4.93 26.12
C GLN A 146 10.02 5.42 25.86
N PHE A 147 9.72 5.84 24.62
CA PHE A 147 8.37 6.20 24.22
C PHE A 147 7.39 5.03 24.36
N PHE A 148 7.72 3.85 23.82
CA PHE A 148 6.85 2.70 23.98
C PHE A 148 6.71 2.25 25.44
N GLU A 149 7.79 2.27 26.21
CA GLU A 149 7.77 1.93 27.63
C GLU A 149 6.85 2.85 28.45
N ARG A 150 6.89 4.17 28.21
CA ARG A 150 6.07 5.13 28.95
C ARG A 150 4.59 5.12 28.56
N TRP A 151 4.29 5.04 27.26
CA TRP A 151 2.92 5.29 26.76
C TRP A 151 2.15 4.01 26.38
N PHE A 152 2.85 2.91 26.08
CA PHE A 152 2.23 1.67 25.60
C PHE A 152 2.46 0.48 26.54
N VAL A 153 3.31 0.63 27.55
CA VAL A 153 3.59 -0.39 28.56
C VAL A 153 3.26 0.18 29.96
N THR A 154 2.83 -0.69 30.87
CA THR A 154 2.54 -0.39 32.28
C THR A 154 3.81 -0.59 33.11
N ALA A 155 3.82 -0.10 34.36
CA ALA A 155 4.95 -0.24 35.27
C ALA A 155 5.37 -1.71 35.51
N ASP A 156 4.44 -2.66 35.39
CA ASP A 156 4.67 -4.10 35.57
C ASP A 156 5.01 -4.84 34.25
N GLY A 157 5.24 -4.10 33.16
CA GLY A 157 5.60 -4.67 31.86
C GLY A 157 4.43 -5.17 31.00
N GLN A 158 3.17 -5.01 31.44
CA GLN A 158 1.97 -5.33 30.65
C GLN A 158 1.64 -4.20 29.67
N PHE A 159 0.99 -4.48 28.53
CA PHE A 159 0.63 -3.43 27.58
C PHE A 159 -0.46 -2.49 28.12
N LYS A 160 -0.14 -1.20 28.24
CA LYS A 160 -1.07 -0.11 28.63
C LYS A 160 -2.01 0.27 27.48
N ALA A 161 -1.52 0.15 26.25
CA ALA A 161 -2.27 0.34 25.02
C ALA A 161 -1.77 -0.66 23.97
N ALA A 162 -2.70 -1.23 23.19
CA ALA A 162 -2.35 -2.24 22.20
C ALA A 162 -1.62 -1.62 21.01
N PHE A 163 -0.52 -2.24 20.60
CA PHE A 163 0.15 -1.97 19.33
C PHE A 163 0.39 -3.29 18.59
N GLN A 164 0.61 -3.20 17.28
CA GLN A 164 0.82 -4.34 16.41
C GLN A 164 2.29 -4.40 16.00
N SER A 165 2.93 -5.54 16.24
CA SER A 165 4.29 -5.77 15.75
C SER A 165 4.28 -6.33 14.33
N TYR A 166 5.27 -5.90 13.54
CA TYR A 166 5.57 -6.46 12.22
C TYR A 166 7.08 -6.56 12.04
N ASP A 167 7.52 -7.59 11.33
CA ASP A 167 8.93 -7.91 11.06
C ASP A 167 9.34 -7.51 9.63
N ASP A 168 8.40 -7.59 8.69
CA ASP A 168 8.60 -7.28 7.29
C ASP A 168 7.44 -6.44 6.71
N VAL A 169 7.74 -5.68 5.65
CA VAL A 169 6.85 -4.74 5.00
C VAL A 169 5.64 -5.43 4.35
N ASP A 170 5.76 -6.66 3.85
CA ASP A 170 4.63 -7.39 3.27
C ASP A 170 3.64 -7.82 4.36
N ARG A 171 4.17 -8.20 5.52
CA ARG A 171 3.32 -8.56 6.67
C ARG A 171 2.58 -7.34 7.18
N PHE A 172 3.27 -6.20 7.26
CA PHE A 172 2.66 -4.92 7.57
C PHE A 172 1.52 -4.59 6.60
N GLU A 173 1.72 -4.73 5.29
CA GLU A 173 0.68 -4.48 4.29
C GLU A 173 -0.57 -5.33 4.53
N ARG A 174 -0.40 -6.64 4.73
CA ARG A 174 -1.53 -7.55 5.02
C ARG A 174 -2.28 -7.18 6.30
N GLN A 175 -1.56 -6.73 7.32
CA GLN A 175 -2.18 -6.29 8.58
C GLN A 175 -2.99 -5.01 8.38
N VAL A 176 -2.46 -4.02 7.66
CA VAL A 176 -3.15 -2.77 7.35
C VAL A 176 -4.40 -3.01 6.50
N GLU A 177 -4.30 -3.86 5.48
CA GLU A 177 -5.46 -4.21 4.66
C GLU A 177 -6.57 -4.86 5.50
N ARG A 178 -6.23 -5.86 6.31
CA ARG A 178 -7.20 -6.53 7.17
C ARG A 178 -7.84 -5.55 8.16
N LEU A 179 -7.04 -4.68 8.77
CA LEU A 179 -7.50 -3.63 9.68
C LEU A 179 -8.49 -2.70 9.00
N LEU A 180 -8.15 -2.14 7.84
CA LEU A 180 -9.02 -1.19 7.16
C LEU A 180 -10.31 -1.86 6.65
N ARG A 181 -10.25 -3.10 6.18
CA ARG A 181 -11.46 -3.87 5.83
C ARG A 181 -12.38 -4.05 7.02
N GLN A 182 -11.84 -4.55 8.13
CA GLN A 182 -12.61 -4.74 9.36
C GLN A 182 -13.22 -3.42 9.84
N TRP A 183 -12.42 -2.34 9.84
CA TRP A 183 -12.90 -1.02 10.24
C TRP A 183 -14.05 -0.52 9.35
N LEU A 184 -13.92 -0.67 8.02
CA LEU A 184 -14.97 -0.30 7.07
C LEU A 184 -16.26 -1.11 7.27
N GLU A 185 -16.13 -2.42 7.52
CA GLU A 185 -17.26 -3.30 7.82
C GLU A 185 -18.00 -2.83 9.08
N GLU A 186 -17.27 -2.54 10.15
CA GLU A 186 -17.84 -2.11 11.43
C GLU A 186 -18.45 -0.69 11.38
N HIS A 187 -17.80 0.26 10.70
CA HIS A 187 -18.13 1.69 10.82
C HIS A 187 -18.89 2.29 9.64
N VAL A 188 -18.86 1.65 8.46
CA VAL A 188 -19.39 2.24 7.23
C VAL A 188 -20.35 1.32 6.49
N LEU A 189 -19.96 0.07 6.27
CA LEU A 189 -20.73 -0.88 5.46
C LEU A 189 -21.82 -1.57 6.29
N GLY A 190 -21.61 -1.74 7.60
CA GLY A 190 -22.46 -2.55 8.48
C GLY A 190 -22.47 -4.03 8.05
N ALA A 191 -23.53 -4.77 8.40
CA ALA A 191 -23.71 -6.16 7.97
C ALA A 191 -23.97 -6.34 6.45
N LYS A 192 -23.82 -5.28 5.63
CA LYS A 192 -23.89 -5.41 4.17
C LYS A 192 -22.59 -6.02 3.66
N THR A 193 -22.64 -7.33 3.50
CA THR A 193 -21.61 -8.12 2.82
C THR A 193 -21.20 -7.44 1.52
N LEU A 194 -19.89 -7.34 1.30
CA LEU A 194 -19.22 -7.06 0.02
C LEU A 194 -20.00 -7.64 -1.17
N ALA A 195 -20.86 -6.84 -1.80
CA ALA A 195 -21.59 -7.26 -2.98
C ALA A 195 -20.79 -6.81 -4.20
N TRP A 196 -20.03 -7.74 -4.79
CA TRP A 196 -19.55 -7.56 -6.16
C TRP A 196 -20.75 -7.19 -7.02
N PRO A 197 -20.73 -6.07 -7.76
CA PRO A 197 -21.91 -5.59 -8.48
C PRO A 197 -22.12 -6.47 -9.71
N ILE A 198 -22.68 -7.68 -9.53
CA ILE A 198 -22.83 -8.69 -10.58
C ILE A 198 -23.56 -8.12 -11.80
N ALA A 199 -24.55 -7.25 -11.56
CA ALA A 199 -25.31 -6.58 -12.63
C ALA A 199 -24.45 -5.66 -13.52
N ALA A 200 -23.39 -5.06 -12.99
CA ALA A 200 -22.53 -4.11 -13.72
C ALA A 200 -21.19 -4.73 -14.16
N LYS A 201 -20.62 -5.65 -13.36
CA LYS A 201 -19.29 -6.24 -13.57
C LYS A 201 -19.32 -7.75 -13.91
N GLY A 202 -20.50 -8.35 -14.04
CA GLY A 202 -20.66 -9.78 -14.31
C GLY A 202 -20.33 -10.68 -13.11
N SER A 203 -20.25 -11.99 -13.32
CA SER A 203 -19.86 -12.93 -12.25
C SER A 203 -18.40 -12.71 -11.82
N PRO A 204 -18.08 -12.64 -10.51
CA PRO A 204 -16.69 -12.60 -10.05
C PRO A 204 -15.97 -13.94 -10.26
N PHE A 205 -16.74 -15.03 -10.41
CA PHE A 205 -16.22 -16.35 -10.75
C PHE A 205 -16.16 -16.51 -12.27
N ARG A 206 -14.95 -16.46 -12.82
CA ARG A 206 -14.69 -16.53 -14.27
C ARG A 206 -14.42 -17.95 -14.81
N GLY A 207 -14.54 -18.97 -13.97
CA GLY A 207 -14.25 -20.36 -14.36
C GLY A 207 -12.81 -20.49 -14.89
N LEU A 208 -12.67 -20.92 -16.15
CA LEU A 208 -11.37 -21.10 -16.81
C LEU A 208 -10.87 -19.88 -17.59
N GLU A 209 -11.66 -18.80 -17.65
CA GLU A 209 -11.25 -17.56 -18.30
C GLU A 209 -10.21 -16.83 -17.46
N ALA A 210 -9.30 -16.10 -18.11
CA ALA A 210 -8.29 -15.35 -17.39
C ALA A 210 -8.93 -14.11 -16.73
N PHE A 211 -8.49 -13.75 -15.54
CA PHE A 211 -8.83 -12.44 -14.99
C PHE A 211 -8.07 -11.38 -15.79
N GLY A 212 -8.79 -10.45 -16.43
CA GLY A 212 -8.23 -9.24 -17.05
C GLY A 212 -8.15 -8.05 -16.08
N ALA A 213 -7.60 -6.93 -16.54
CA ALA A 213 -7.40 -5.71 -15.74
C ALA A 213 -8.67 -5.23 -15.01
N LYS A 214 -9.84 -5.32 -15.65
CA LYS A 214 -11.14 -4.96 -15.05
C LYS A 214 -11.53 -5.79 -13.81
N HIS A 215 -10.86 -6.91 -13.59
CA HIS A 215 -11.10 -7.80 -12.45
C HIS A 215 -9.99 -7.72 -11.40
N ALA A 216 -9.07 -6.75 -11.49
CA ALA A 216 -7.99 -6.55 -10.52
C ALA A 216 -8.50 -6.48 -9.07
N GLU A 217 -9.66 -5.85 -8.86
CA GLU A 217 -10.32 -5.72 -7.55
C GLU A 217 -10.71 -7.06 -6.91
N VAL A 218 -10.86 -8.14 -7.71
CA VAL A 218 -11.21 -9.48 -7.23
C VAL A 218 -10.12 -10.53 -7.47
N PHE A 219 -8.93 -10.09 -7.87
CA PHE A 219 -7.78 -10.97 -8.05
C PHE A 219 -6.86 -10.89 -6.83
N PHE A 220 -6.78 -11.98 -6.06
CA PHE A 220 -6.06 -12.02 -4.78
C PHE A 220 -5.12 -13.22 -4.65
N GLY A 221 -4.26 -13.21 -3.64
CA GLY A 221 -3.43 -14.36 -3.24
C GLY A 221 -2.17 -14.56 -4.09
N ARG A 222 -1.83 -13.59 -4.95
CA ARG A 222 -0.68 -13.62 -5.85
C ARG A 222 0.24 -12.39 -5.72
N ASP A 223 0.10 -11.63 -4.63
CA ASP A 223 0.76 -10.34 -4.45
C ASP A 223 2.29 -10.45 -4.55
N ARG A 224 2.89 -11.47 -3.90
CA ARG A 224 4.32 -11.75 -3.98
C ARG A 224 4.82 -12.05 -5.39
N ASP A 225 4.03 -12.80 -6.16
CA ASP A 225 4.40 -13.16 -7.53
C ASP A 225 4.28 -11.93 -8.46
N ILE A 226 3.29 -11.07 -8.22
CA ILE A 226 3.10 -9.79 -8.92
C ILE A 226 4.25 -8.83 -8.64
N GLU A 227 4.64 -8.66 -7.37
CA GLU A 227 5.73 -7.77 -6.98
C GLU A 227 7.06 -8.22 -7.55
N ARG A 228 7.39 -9.51 -7.41
CA ARG A 228 8.60 -10.08 -8.01
C ARG A 228 8.64 -9.83 -9.51
N ALA A 229 7.53 -10.05 -10.21
CA ALA A 229 7.42 -9.81 -11.64
C ALA A 229 7.63 -8.33 -12.01
N ALA A 230 7.05 -7.40 -11.24
CA ALA A 230 7.22 -5.97 -11.44
C ALA A 230 8.66 -5.51 -11.20
N ASP A 231 9.29 -5.97 -10.11
CA ASP A 231 10.67 -5.62 -9.79
C ASP A 231 11.64 -6.18 -10.82
N THR A 232 11.41 -7.42 -11.28
CA THR A 232 12.21 -8.03 -12.36
C THR A 232 12.15 -7.20 -13.65
N LEU A 233 10.95 -6.70 -14.01
CA LEU A 233 10.78 -5.84 -15.18
C LEU A 233 11.47 -4.48 -15.02
N LYS A 234 11.42 -3.89 -13.82
CA LYS A 234 12.08 -2.60 -13.53
C LYS A 234 13.60 -2.73 -13.55
N ASP A 235 14.13 -3.80 -12.97
CA ASP A 235 15.56 -4.09 -12.98
C ASP A 235 16.05 -4.31 -14.42
N ALA A 236 15.32 -5.09 -15.21
CA ALA A 236 15.62 -5.31 -16.63
C ALA A 236 15.58 -3.99 -17.43
N ALA A 237 14.61 -3.11 -17.16
CA ALA A 237 14.54 -1.80 -17.81
C ALA A 237 15.71 -0.88 -17.41
N SER A 238 16.15 -0.93 -16.16
CA SER A 238 17.19 -0.06 -15.60
C SER A 238 18.61 -0.50 -15.99
N ALA A 239 18.81 -1.77 -16.31
CA ALA A 239 20.11 -2.34 -16.68
C ALA A 239 20.66 -1.87 -18.04
N GLY A 240 19.96 -0.99 -18.76
CA GLY A 240 20.38 -0.49 -20.07
C GLY A 240 20.24 -1.50 -21.21
N GLU A 241 19.68 -2.69 -20.93
CA GLU A 241 19.25 -3.62 -21.96
C GLU A 241 18.05 -3.01 -22.70
N ARG A 242 18.13 -2.98 -24.04
CA ARG A 242 17.17 -2.23 -24.88
C ARG A 242 15.73 -2.76 -24.83
N LEU A 243 15.44 -3.83 -24.07
CA LEU A 243 14.15 -4.50 -24.03
C LEU A 243 13.89 -5.10 -22.63
N ALA A 244 13.07 -4.43 -21.82
CA ALA A 244 12.56 -5.02 -20.58
C ALA A 244 11.59 -6.16 -20.92
N PHE A 245 11.99 -7.40 -20.65
CA PHE A 245 11.23 -8.60 -20.98
C PHE A 245 11.09 -9.52 -19.77
N LEU A 246 9.88 -10.04 -19.56
CA LEU A 246 9.60 -11.00 -18.50
C LEU A 246 8.89 -12.22 -19.07
N LEU A 247 9.46 -13.39 -18.83
CA LEU A 247 8.86 -14.68 -19.17
C LEU A 247 8.19 -15.29 -17.94
N LEU A 248 6.87 -15.51 -18.03
CA LEU A 248 6.09 -16.18 -16.98
C LEU A 248 5.90 -17.66 -17.32
N ILE A 249 6.52 -18.55 -16.54
CA ILE A 249 6.47 -20.01 -16.72
C ILE A 249 5.69 -20.65 -15.56
N GLY A 250 4.95 -21.73 -15.84
CA GLY A 250 4.26 -22.50 -14.80
C GLY A 250 3.00 -23.21 -15.33
N PRO A 251 2.23 -23.86 -14.43
CA PRO A 251 1.09 -24.69 -14.80
C PRO A 251 0.00 -24.00 -15.64
N SER A 252 -0.58 -24.73 -16.60
CA SER A 252 -1.79 -24.31 -17.30
C SER A 252 -2.90 -24.26 -16.24
N GLY A 253 -3.64 -23.16 -16.21
CA GLY A 253 -4.58 -22.92 -15.12
C GLY A 253 -3.95 -22.49 -13.79
N SER A 254 -2.61 -22.40 -13.64
CA SER A 254 -2.00 -21.80 -12.44
C SER A 254 -2.29 -20.31 -12.28
N GLY A 255 -2.93 -19.71 -13.29
CA GLY A 255 -3.32 -18.31 -13.30
C GLY A 255 -2.31 -17.38 -13.92
N LYS A 256 -1.30 -17.84 -14.69
CA LYS A 256 -0.28 -16.97 -15.32
C LYS A 256 -0.87 -15.79 -16.10
N SER A 257 -1.87 -16.05 -16.94
CA SER A 257 -2.54 -14.99 -17.71
C SER A 257 -3.29 -14.03 -16.79
N SER A 258 -3.90 -14.53 -15.71
CA SER A 258 -4.56 -13.71 -14.69
C SER A 258 -3.55 -12.88 -13.90
N LEU A 259 -2.42 -13.46 -13.52
CA LEU A 259 -1.32 -12.77 -12.84
C LEU A 259 -0.78 -11.64 -13.72
N ALA A 260 -0.54 -11.90 -15.00
CA ALA A 260 -0.08 -10.88 -15.94
C ALA A 260 -1.13 -9.77 -16.14
N ARG A 261 -2.40 -10.12 -16.37
CA ARG A 261 -3.41 -9.18 -16.84
C ARG A 261 -4.21 -8.49 -15.73
N ALA A 262 -4.50 -9.18 -14.63
CA ALA A 262 -5.27 -8.65 -13.50
C ALA A 262 -4.39 -8.21 -12.32
N GLY A 263 -3.16 -8.74 -12.21
CA GLY A 263 -2.23 -8.36 -11.15
C GLY A 263 -1.16 -7.38 -11.63
N LEU A 264 -0.23 -7.88 -12.44
CA LEU A 264 0.97 -7.16 -12.88
C LEU A 264 0.63 -5.94 -13.73
N LEU A 265 -0.23 -6.09 -14.74
CA LEU A 265 -0.56 -5.00 -15.65
C LEU A 265 -1.16 -3.79 -14.90
N PRO A 266 -2.24 -3.91 -14.11
CA PRO A 266 -2.76 -2.80 -13.31
C PRO A 266 -1.74 -2.21 -12.34
N GLY A 267 -0.86 -3.06 -11.78
CA GLY A 267 0.20 -2.62 -10.89
C GLY A 267 1.25 -1.74 -11.58
N LEU A 268 1.61 -2.06 -12.83
CA LEU A 268 2.60 -1.28 -13.60
C LEU A 268 2.01 0.00 -14.20
N THR A 269 0.76 -0.06 -14.68
CA THR A 269 0.12 1.06 -15.37
C THR A 269 -0.49 2.09 -14.42
N ALA A 270 -0.48 1.84 -13.11
CA ALA A 270 -0.88 2.83 -12.11
C ALA A 270 0.08 4.03 -12.13
N ALA A 271 -0.50 5.23 -12.00
CA ALA A 271 0.25 6.47 -12.08
C ALA A 271 1.40 6.51 -11.04
N GLY A 272 2.60 6.88 -11.50
CA GLY A 272 3.78 7.02 -10.64
C GLY A 272 4.46 5.72 -10.21
N VAL A 273 3.99 4.54 -10.66
CA VAL A 273 4.67 3.26 -10.33
C VAL A 273 5.96 3.06 -11.12
N VAL A 274 6.00 3.52 -12.38
CA VAL A 274 7.20 3.61 -13.20
C VAL A 274 7.42 5.09 -13.52
N PRO A 275 8.31 5.79 -12.79
CA PRO A 275 8.45 7.24 -12.86
C PRO A 275 8.75 7.79 -14.25
N GLU A 276 9.41 7.01 -15.11
CA GLU A 276 9.85 7.41 -16.45
C GLU A 276 8.78 7.19 -17.54
N VAL A 277 7.61 6.62 -17.19
CA VAL A 277 6.57 6.24 -18.15
C VAL A 277 5.25 6.94 -17.82
N ASP A 278 4.92 7.97 -18.61
CA ASP A 278 3.68 8.74 -18.47
C ASP A 278 2.46 8.08 -19.15
N LEU A 279 2.70 7.32 -20.24
CA LEU A 279 1.64 6.71 -21.03
C LEU A 279 1.93 5.23 -21.29
N TRP A 280 0.96 4.39 -20.95
CA TRP A 280 1.00 2.97 -21.20
C TRP A 280 0.16 2.61 -22.42
N ARG A 281 0.72 1.78 -23.30
CA ARG A 281 -0.05 1.05 -24.31
C ARG A 281 -0.05 -0.41 -23.95
N THR A 282 -1.22 -1.02 -23.93
CA THR A 282 -1.39 -2.40 -23.49
C THR A 282 -1.97 -3.21 -24.62
N ALA A 283 -1.29 -4.27 -25.03
CA ALA A 283 -1.77 -5.17 -26.07
C ALA A 283 -1.68 -6.61 -25.59
N VAL A 284 -2.70 -7.40 -25.90
CA VAL A 284 -2.70 -8.85 -25.70
C VAL A 284 -2.72 -9.51 -27.06
N MET A 285 -1.73 -10.36 -27.31
CA MET A 285 -1.62 -11.08 -28.58
C MET A 285 -1.33 -12.56 -28.36
N ARG A 286 -1.66 -13.37 -29.36
CA ARG A 286 -1.01 -14.67 -29.53
C ARG A 286 0.03 -14.58 -30.64
N PRO A 287 1.26 -15.07 -30.40
CA PRO A 287 2.25 -15.17 -31.46
C PRO A 287 1.68 -15.85 -32.70
N ALA A 288 1.99 -15.31 -33.88
CA ALA A 288 1.62 -15.85 -35.19
C ALA A 288 0.11 -15.98 -35.49
N GLU A 289 -0.78 -15.40 -34.66
CA GLU A 289 -2.22 -15.36 -34.91
C GLU A 289 -2.59 -14.71 -36.25
N VAL A 290 -1.89 -13.64 -36.63
CA VAL A 290 -2.11 -12.90 -37.88
C VAL A 290 -1.15 -13.42 -38.94
N ALA A 291 -1.71 -14.11 -39.93
CA ALA A 291 -0.99 -14.63 -41.10
C ALA A 291 0.25 -15.50 -40.79
N GLY A 292 0.35 -16.08 -39.59
CA GLY A 292 1.51 -16.87 -39.18
C GLY A 292 2.73 -16.04 -38.77
N ASP A 293 2.62 -14.71 -38.68
CA ASP A 293 3.75 -13.81 -38.41
C ASP A 293 3.63 -13.16 -37.01
N PRO A 294 4.58 -13.41 -36.08
CA PRO A 294 4.54 -12.82 -34.74
C PRO A 294 4.75 -11.30 -34.73
N PHE A 295 5.52 -10.74 -35.65
CA PHE A 295 5.72 -9.29 -35.73
C PHE A 295 4.48 -8.60 -36.28
N LEU A 296 3.83 -9.20 -37.27
CA LEU A 296 2.57 -8.71 -37.79
C LEU A 296 1.46 -8.77 -36.73
N SER A 297 1.37 -9.86 -35.97
CA SER A 297 0.44 -9.94 -34.82
C SER A 297 0.71 -8.85 -33.78
N LEU A 298 1.97 -8.61 -33.43
CA LEU A 298 2.35 -7.56 -32.46
C LEU A 298 1.99 -6.17 -32.98
N ALA A 299 2.40 -5.84 -34.20
CA ALA A 299 2.10 -4.55 -34.82
C ALA A 299 0.59 -4.33 -34.91
N THR A 300 -0.16 -5.33 -35.40
CA THR A 300 -1.62 -5.25 -35.50
C THR A 300 -2.25 -4.93 -34.15
N ARG A 301 -1.85 -5.62 -33.08
CA ARG A 301 -2.42 -5.41 -31.75
C ARG A 301 -1.96 -4.12 -31.07
N LEU A 302 -0.77 -3.60 -31.36
CA LEU A 302 -0.28 -2.32 -30.84
C LEU A 302 -0.90 -1.09 -31.53
N PHE A 303 -1.34 -1.25 -32.78
CA PHE A 303 -1.99 -0.19 -33.58
C PHE A 303 -3.51 -0.31 -33.63
N ASP A 304 -4.09 -1.35 -33.01
CA ASP A 304 -5.53 -1.48 -32.86
C ASP A 304 -6.05 -0.46 -31.84
N ALA A 305 -6.54 0.67 -32.33
CA ALA A 305 -7.07 1.78 -31.53
C ALA A 305 -8.36 1.42 -30.75
N ALA A 306 -8.95 0.25 -31.00
CA ALA A 306 -10.11 -0.26 -30.25
C ALA A 306 -9.71 -1.12 -29.04
N ALA A 307 -8.43 -1.44 -28.87
CA ALA A 307 -7.94 -2.41 -27.88
C ALA A 307 -7.41 -1.77 -26.57
N ASP A 308 -7.85 -0.56 -26.23
CA ASP A 308 -7.76 -0.04 -24.86
C ASP A 308 -8.85 -0.72 -23.99
N LEU A 309 -8.72 -2.05 -23.88
CA LEU A 309 -9.54 -3.02 -23.15
C LEU A 309 -11.01 -2.64 -22.86
N THR A 310 -11.89 -2.86 -23.83
CA THR A 310 -13.29 -3.27 -23.57
C THR A 310 -13.73 -4.43 -24.48
N ASP A 311 -14.13 -5.52 -23.80
CA ASP A 311 -14.91 -6.72 -24.16
C ASP A 311 -14.63 -7.52 -25.44
N GLY A 312 -14.17 -8.77 -25.25
CA GLY A 312 -14.23 -9.84 -26.26
C GLY A 312 -13.05 -10.82 -26.24
N GLU A 313 -12.91 -11.63 -25.18
CA GLU A 313 -11.95 -12.75 -25.15
C GLU A 313 -12.33 -13.82 -26.21
N ALA A 314 -11.71 -13.76 -27.39
CA ALA A 314 -11.89 -14.78 -28.43
C ALA A 314 -10.89 -15.94 -28.28
N GLY A 315 -11.43 -17.11 -27.93
CA GLY A 315 -11.06 -18.45 -28.45
C GLY A 315 -9.96 -19.25 -27.74
N ARG A 316 -10.29 -20.28 -26.94
CA ARG A 316 -9.44 -21.48 -26.66
C ARG A 316 -9.70 -22.57 -27.74
N PRO A 317 -9.08 -23.78 -27.81
CA PRO A 317 -7.99 -24.52 -27.08
C PRO A 317 -6.92 -25.14 -28.07
N PRO A 318 -6.04 -26.16 -27.79
CA PRO A 318 -5.81 -27.05 -26.63
C PRO A 318 -4.38 -27.01 -26.01
N ALA A 319 -4.23 -27.69 -24.86
CA ALA A 319 -3.04 -27.74 -24.00
C ALA A 319 -2.40 -29.15 -23.94
N LEU A 320 -1.10 -29.23 -23.67
CA LEU A 320 -0.25 -30.44 -23.50
C LEU A 320 0.92 -30.13 -22.51
N PRO A 321 1.69 -31.09 -21.98
CA PRO A 321 1.33 -32.08 -20.95
C PRO A 321 2.29 -32.08 -19.72
N GLU A 322 3.14 -31.06 -19.56
CA GLU A 322 4.34 -31.06 -18.68
C GLU A 322 4.11 -30.53 -17.25
N LEU A 323 2.86 -30.41 -16.82
CA LEU A 323 2.51 -29.79 -15.52
C LEU A 323 1.86 -30.80 -14.58
N ARG A 324 2.27 -32.05 -14.74
CA ARG A 324 1.73 -33.20 -14.04
C ARG A 324 2.40 -33.45 -12.70
N ASP A 325 3.63 -32.96 -12.52
CA ASP A 325 4.46 -33.28 -11.35
C ASP A 325 4.84 -32.00 -10.60
N GLY A 326 3.99 -31.63 -9.66
CA GLY A 326 4.25 -30.62 -8.65
C GLY A 326 3.35 -30.92 -7.46
N ASP A 327 3.92 -31.58 -6.46
CA ASP A 327 3.29 -31.97 -5.19
C ASP A 327 2.69 -30.78 -4.43
#